data_AF-A0A4Y1ZGH4-F1
#
_entry.id   AF-A0A4Y1ZGH4-F1
#
_cell.length_a   1.000
_cell.length_b   1.000
_cell.length_c   1.000
_cell.angle_alpha   90.00
_cell.angle_beta   90.00
_cell.angle_gamma   90.00
#
_symmetry.space_group_name_H-M   'P 1'
#
loop_
_entity.id
_entity.type
_entity.pdbx_description
1 polymer ?
#
loop_
_entity_poly.entity_id
_entity_poly.type
_entity_poly.pdbx_seq_one_letter_code
_entity_poly.pdbx_strand_id
1 'polypeptide(L)'
;MDNLVRLLLPNVSEVLGEFYLSIVQTLQMVFISGLISFVLSLIIGIVLVVTKKNGLLERPIIFNLFDKVINLFRSIPFIILIAALIPITRLISGTAVGVQGTLFPLVVGITPFFSRQIESALSEVDEGLVESGTAMGVVTDSNHFFNLS
;
A
#
# COMPACT_ATOMS: atom_id res chain seq x y z
N MET A 1 31.23 19.94 18.51
CA MET A 1 29.75 19.96 18.67
C MET A 1 29.32 19.15 19.90
N ASP A 2 30.20 18.32 20.47
CA ASP A 2 29.89 17.41 21.58
C ASP A 2 29.65 18.13 22.93
N ASN A 3 30.28 19.28 23.14
CA ASN A 3 30.08 20.09 24.35
C ASN A 3 28.68 20.71 24.45
N LEU A 4 28.03 21.03 23.33
CA LEU A 4 26.68 21.60 23.31
C LEU A 4 25.61 20.53 23.54
N VAL A 5 25.84 19.33 22.99
CA VAL A 5 24.96 18.16 23.17
C VAL A 5 25.03 17.62 24.60
N ARG A 6 26.23 17.58 25.22
CA ARG A 6 26.38 17.23 26.64
C ARG A 6 25.72 18.24 27.59
N LEU A 7 25.63 19.52 27.20
CA LEU A 7 25.00 20.58 28.00
C LEU A 7 23.47 20.54 27.96
N LEU A 8 22.89 20.18 26.81
CA LEU A 8 21.43 20.16 26.61
C LEU A 8 20.80 18.77 26.85
N LEU A 9 21.53 17.69 26.59
CA LEU A 9 21.03 16.31 26.65
C LEU A 9 22.09 15.36 27.25
N PRO A 10 22.42 15.49 28.55
CA PRO A 10 23.46 14.69 29.20
C PRO A 10 23.21 13.18 29.08
N ASN A 11 21.96 12.73 29.21
CA ASN A 11 21.58 11.31 29.14
C ASN A 11 21.48 10.74 27.71
N VAL A 12 21.40 11.58 26.68
CA VAL A 12 21.33 11.12 25.27
C VAL A 12 22.73 10.99 24.69
N SER A 13 23.72 11.71 25.23
CA SER A 13 25.09 11.73 24.72
C SER A 13 25.76 10.35 24.64
N GLU A 14 25.35 9.41 25.50
CA GLU A 14 25.82 8.00 25.48
C GLU A 14 25.07 7.13 24.46
N VAL A 15 23.86 7.53 24.05
CA VAL A 15 22.93 6.75 23.20
C VAL A 15 22.81 7.33 21.77
N LEU A 16 23.56 8.39 21.46
CA LEU A 16 23.55 9.05 20.14
C LEU A 16 23.82 8.08 18.98
N GLY A 17 24.70 7.10 19.20
CA GLY A 17 24.99 6.06 18.20
C GLY A 17 23.78 5.19 17.89
N GLU A 18 23.05 4.75 18.91
CA GLU A 18 21.83 3.94 18.74
C GLU A 18 20.68 4.76 18.16
N PHE A 19 20.60 6.06 18.48
CA PHE A 19 19.62 6.96 17.91
C PHE A 19 19.83 7.12 16.39
N TYR A 20 21.07 7.33 15.96
CA TYR A 20 21.42 7.37 14.53
C TYR A 20 21.06 6.05 13.83
N LEU A 21 21.40 4.92 14.44
CA LEU A 21 21.05 3.60 13.91
C LEU A 21 19.52 3.43 13.76
N SER A 22 18.76 3.87 14.75
CA SER A 22 17.29 3.77 14.76
C SER A 22 16.64 4.62 13.67
N ILE A 23 17.19 5.81 13.39
CA ILE A 23 16.76 6.64 12.26
C ILE A 23 16.97 5.91 10.93
N VAL A 24 18.15 5.31 10.74
CA VAL A 24 18.47 4.57 9.52
C VAL A 24 17.56 3.35 9.37
N GLN A 25 17.32 2.61 10.44
CA GLN A 25 16.39 1.47 10.43
C GLN A 25 14.97 1.90 10.08
N THR A 26 14.50 3.03 10.61
CA THR A 26 13.17 3.56 10.30
C THR A 26 13.07 3.97 8.83
N LEU A 27 14.08 4.67 8.30
CA LEU A 27 14.17 5.00 6.88
C LEU A 27 14.13 3.75 6.01
N GLN A 28 14.91 2.71 6.35
CA GLN A 28 14.89 1.44 5.64
C GLN A 28 13.51 0.80 5.65
N MET A 29 12.85 0.72 6.81
CA MET A 29 11.51 0.19 6.93
C MET A 29 10.53 0.96 6.04
N VAL A 30 10.53 2.29 6.10
CA VAL A 30 9.61 3.15 5.32
C VAL A 30 9.86 3.02 3.83
N PHE A 31 11.11 3.11 3.37
CA PHE A 31 11.43 3.04 1.94
C PHE A 31 11.15 1.66 1.35
N ILE A 32 11.61 0.59 2.01
CA ILE A 32 11.47 -0.77 1.48
C ILE A 32 9.99 -1.19 1.52
N SER A 33 9.32 -1.05 2.67
CA SER A 33 7.91 -1.42 2.77
C SER A 33 7.04 -0.51 1.92
N GLY A 34 7.32 0.78 1.86
CA GLY A 34 6.59 1.75 1.04
C GLY A 34 6.69 1.43 -0.44
N LEU A 35 7.88 1.11 -0.95
CA LEU A 35 8.08 0.81 -2.38
C LEU A 35 7.38 -0.50 -2.77
N ILE A 36 7.52 -1.56 -1.95
CA ILE A 36 6.84 -2.84 -2.19
C ILE A 36 5.32 -2.65 -2.14
N SER A 37 4.82 -1.98 -1.10
CA SER A 37 3.39 -1.72 -0.94
C SER A 37 2.84 -0.85 -2.05
N PHE A 38 3.60 0.13 -2.52
CA PHE A 38 3.20 1.01 -3.61
C PHE A 38 2.95 0.21 -4.89
N VAL A 39 3.89 -0.67 -5.28
CA VAL A 39 3.72 -1.52 -6.47
C VAL A 39 2.51 -2.45 -6.32
N LEU A 40 2.36 -3.12 -5.17
CA LEU A 40 1.21 -4.00 -4.91
C LEU A 40 -0.11 -3.23 -4.94
N SER A 41 -0.14 -2.06 -4.30
CA SER A 41 -1.33 -1.21 -4.23
C SER A 41 -1.71 -0.64 -5.58
N LEU A 42 -0.73 -0.33 -6.43
CA LEU A 42 -0.96 0.16 -7.78
C LEU A 42 -1.66 -0.90 -8.61
N ILE A 43 -1.17 -2.13 -8.58
CA ILE A 43 -1.78 -3.25 -9.30
C ILE A 43 -3.21 -3.49 -8.79
N ILE A 44 -3.40 -3.56 -7.47
CA ILE A 44 -4.73 -3.79 -6.86
C ILE A 44 -5.68 -2.63 -7.16
N GLY A 45 -5.23 -1.38 -7.03
CA GLY A 45 -6.02 -0.18 -7.31
C GLY A 45 -6.46 -0.11 -8.78
N ILE A 46 -5.56 -0.43 -9.72
CA ILE A 46 -5.92 -0.52 -11.15
C ILE A 46 -6.96 -1.62 -11.38
N VAL A 47 -6.77 -2.80 -10.79
CA VAL A 47 -7.74 -3.91 -10.91
C VAL A 47 -9.12 -3.50 -10.41
N LEU A 48 -9.22 -2.80 -9.28
CA LEU A 48 -10.49 -2.28 -8.76
C LEU A 48 -11.15 -1.30 -9.74
N VAL A 49 -10.39 -0.33 -10.26
CA VAL A 49 -10.92 0.68 -11.19
C VAL A 49 -11.38 0.07 -12.50
N VAL A 50 -10.66 -0.93 -12.99
CA VAL A 50 -10.99 -1.60 -14.26
C VAL A 50 -12.18 -2.56 -14.10
N THR A 51 -12.30 -3.22 -12.93
CA THR A 51 -13.36 -4.21 -12.67
C THR A 51 -14.63 -3.65 -12.02
N LYS A 52 -14.62 -2.36 -11.63
CA LYS A 52 -15.79 -1.68 -11.07
C LYS A 52 -16.97 -1.69 -12.05
N LYS A 53 -18.17 -1.49 -11.51
CA LYS A 53 -19.39 -1.32 -12.31
C LYS A 53 -19.21 -0.12 -13.26
N ASN A 54 -19.51 -0.30 -14.54
CA ASN A 54 -19.20 0.68 -15.62
C ASN A 54 -17.70 0.90 -15.86
N GLY A 55 -16.83 -0.01 -15.41
CA GLY A 55 -15.41 -0.02 -15.76
C GLY A 55 -15.14 -0.71 -17.10
N LEU A 56 -13.90 -0.64 -17.56
CA LEU A 56 -13.44 -1.21 -18.85
C LEU A 56 -13.67 -2.72 -18.98
N LEU A 57 -13.50 -3.46 -17.88
CA LEU A 57 -13.67 -4.91 -17.81
C LEU A 57 -14.55 -5.25 -16.60
N GLU A 58 -15.82 -4.87 -16.68
CA GLU A 58 -16.77 -5.06 -15.59
C GLU A 58 -16.85 -6.54 -15.15
N ARG A 59 -16.41 -6.80 -13.92
CA ARG A 59 -16.46 -8.11 -13.28
C ARG A 59 -16.89 -7.93 -11.82
N PRO A 60 -18.20 -7.85 -11.54
CA PRO A 60 -18.70 -7.47 -10.23
C PRO A 60 -18.27 -8.46 -9.13
N ILE A 61 -18.04 -9.73 -9.48
CA ILE A 61 -17.54 -10.74 -8.53
C ILE A 61 -16.11 -10.42 -8.07
N ILE A 62 -15.23 -10.07 -9.01
CA ILE A 62 -13.83 -9.75 -8.71
C ILE A 62 -13.77 -8.45 -7.90
N PHE A 63 -14.46 -7.41 -8.38
CA PHE A 63 -14.55 -6.14 -7.68
C PHE A 63 -15.03 -6.31 -6.23
N ASN A 64 -16.16 -6.98 -6.03
CA ASN A 64 -16.73 -7.19 -4.69
C ASN A 64 -15.82 -8.01 -3.78
N LEU A 65 -15.03 -8.95 -4.31
CA LEU A 65 -14.08 -9.71 -3.50
C LEU A 65 -12.94 -8.83 -3.01
N PHE A 66 -12.28 -8.10 -3.92
CA PHE A 66 -11.18 -7.21 -3.56
C PHE A 66 -11.64 -6.05 -2.68
N ASP A 67 -12.76 -5.42 -3.01
CA ASP A 67 -13.33 -4.31 -2.22
C ASP A 67 -13.66 -4.77 -0.80
N LYS A 68 -14.32 -5.92 -0.62
CA LYS A 68 -14.59 -6.47 0.72
C LYS A 68 -13.32 -6.77 1.50
N VAL A 69 -12.32 -7.37 0.86
CA VAL A 69 -11.04 -7.68 1.50
C VAL A 69 -10.36 -6.39 1.95
N ILE A 70 -10.28 -5.39 1.09
CA ILE A 70 -9.66 -4.09 1.41
C ILE A 70 -10.41 -3.40 2.54
N ASN A 71 -11.73 -3.35 2.48
CA ASN A 71 -12.54 -2.73 3.50
C ASN A 71 -12.42 -3.47 4.84
N LEU A 72 -12.35 -4.81 4.84
CA LEU A 72 -12.10 -5.61 6.04
C LEU A 72 -10.75 -5.26 6.68
N PHE A 73 -9.66 -5.27 5.89
CA PHE A 73 -8.33 -4.91 6.40
C PHE A 73 -8.27 -3.46 6.90
N ARG A 74 -8.97 -2.52 6.25
CA ARG A 74 -9.03 -1.11 6.67
C ARG A 74 -9.85 -0.90 7.94
N SER A 75 -10.85 -1.73 8.20
CA SER A 75 -11.63 -1.67 9.44
C SER A 75 -10.86 -2.18 10.66
N ILE A 76 -9.84 -3.01 10.46
CA ILE A 76 -8.99 -3.50 11.56
C ILE A 76 -7.95 -2.43 11.90
N PRO A 77 -7.88 -1.94 13.15
CA PRO A 77 -6.83 -1.02 13.57
C PRO A 77 -5.44 -1.61 13.32
N PHE A 78 -4.53 -0.81 12.80
CA PHE A 78 -3.19 -1.27 12.40
C PHE A 78 -2.43 -1.98 13.54
N ILE A 79 -2.60 -1.53 14.79
CA ILE A 79 -2.00 -2.16 15.97
C ILE A 79 -2.51 -3.61 16.15
N ILE A 80 -3.81 -3.84 15.95
CA ILE A 80 -4.42 -5.17 16.06
C ILE A 80 -3.96 -6.06 14.90
N LEU A 81 -3.88 -5.49 13.69
CA LEU A 81 -3.38 -6.18 12.51
C LEU A 81 -1.94 -6.70 12.73
N ILE A 82 -1.03 -5.86 13.24
CA ILE A 82 0.33 -6.30 13.55
C ILE A 82 0.32 -7.49 14.50
N ALA A 83 -0.46 -7.40 15.60
CA ALA A 83 -0.54 -8.48 16.58
C ALA A 83 -1.05 -9.79 15.94
N ALA A 84 -2.05 -9.72 15.06
CA ALA A 84 -2.56 -10.86 14.31
C ALA A 84 -1.54 -11.43 13.30
N LEU A 85 -0.65 -10.60 12.77
CA LEU A 85 0.37 -11.00 11.80
C LEU A 85 1.66 -11.51 12.43
N ILE A 86 1.88 -11.39 13.75
CA ILE A 86 3.08 -11.92 14.44
C ILE A 86 3.42 -13.37 14.06
N PRO A 87 2.50 -14.36 14.12
CA PRO A 87 2.83 -15.74 13.81
C PRO A 87 3.25 -15.92 12.34
N ILE A 88 2.58 -15.24 11.42
CA ILE A 88 2.87 -15.28 9.98
C ILE A 88 4.22 -14.62 9.70
N THR A 89 4.48 -13.48 10.35
CA THR A 89 5.73 -12.74 10.25
C THR A 89 6.91 -13.62 10.67
N ARG A 90 6.82 -14.27 11.83
CA ARG A 90 7.87 -15.20 12.29
C ARG A 90 8.09 -16.35 11.31
N LEU A 91 7.04 -16.84 10.66
CA LEU A 91 7.15 -17.90 9.67
C LEU A 91 7.91 -17.43 8.41
N ILE A 92 7.68 -16.20 7.97
CA ILE A 92 8.26 -15.66 6.73
C ILE A 92 9.69 -15.13 6.94
N SER A 93 9.90 -14.29 7.95
CA SER A 93 11.17 -13.59 8.18
C SER A 93 12.04 -14.25 9.27
N GLY A 94 11.53 -15.29 9.93
CA GLY A 94 12.22 -15.95 11.04
C GLY A 94 12.22 -15.16 12.36
N THR A 95 11.78 -13.89 12.34
CA THR A 95 11.76 -13.01 13.52
C THR A 95 10.57 -12.05 13.49
N ALA A 96 10.07 -11.65 14.66
CA ALA A 96 9.06 -10.59 14.78
C ALA A 96 9.67 -9.24 15.22
N VAL A 97 10.99 -9.15 15.31
CA VAL A 97 11.71 -7.99 15.88
C VAL A 97 12.74 -7.47 14.89
N GLY A 98 12.93 -6.15 14.90
CA GLY A 98 13.85 -5.43 14.02
C GLY A 98 13.29 -5.24 12.61
N VAL A 99 14.10 -4.65 11.73
CA VAL A 99 13.69 -4.28 10.36
C VAL A 99 13.02 -5.46 9.63
N GLN A 100 13.65 -6.64 9.62
CA GLN A 100 13.11 -7.82 8.93
C GLN A 100 11.76 -8.32 9.48
N GLY A 101 11.55 -8.20 10.79
CA GLY A 101 10.28 -8.56 11.42
C GLY A 101 9.16 -7.54 11.18
N THR A 102 9.50 -6.27 10.93
CA THR A 102 8.50 -5.22 10.75
C THR A 102 8.08 -5.04 9.28
N LEU A 103 8.91 -5.44 8.32
CA LEU A 103 8.61 -5.27 6.88
C LEU A 103 7.29 -5.92 6.46
N PHE A 104 7.03 -7.17 6.85
CA PHE A 104 5.84 -7.88 6.40
C PHE A 104 4.53 -7.25 6.94
N PRO A 105 4.38 -6.99 8.26
CA PRO A 105 3.22 -6.28 8.78
C PRO A 105 3.02 -4.89 8.17
N LEU A 106 4.10 -4.15 7.92
CA LEU A 106 4.01 -2.84 7.26
C LEU A 106 3.45 -2.98 5.85
N VAL A 107 3.97 -3.91 5.05
CA VAL A 107 3.50 -4.09 3.67
C VAL A 107 2.02 -4.46 3.63
N VAL A 108 1.61 -5.43 4.44
CA VAL A 108 0.22 -5.88 4.51
C VAL A 108 -0.70 -4.77 5.00
N GLY A 109 -0.26 -3.95 5.97
CA GLY A 109 -1.04 -2.84 6.49
C GLY A 109 -1.16 -1.66 5.53
N ILE A 110 -0.09 -1.30 4.81
CA ILE A 110 -0.09 -0.15 3.89
C ILE A 110 -0.90 -0.46 2.63
N THR A 111 -0.79 -1.68 2.11
CA THR A 111 -1.36 -2.09 0.81
C THR A 111 -2.86 -1.77 0.64
N PRO A 112 -3.78 -2.19 1.53
CA PRO A 112 -5.21 -1.95 1.34
C PRO A 112 -5.58 -0.46 1.45
N PHE A 113 -4.89 0.30 2.30
CA PHE A 113 -5.11 1.75 2.40
C PHE A 113 -4.65 2.46 1.13
N PHE A 114 -3.44 2.18 0.64
CA PHE A 114 -2.92 2.79 -0.57
C PHE A 114 -3.70 2.38 -1.82
N SER A 115 -4.14 1.12 -1.90
CA SER A 115 -4.96 0.64 -3.04
C SER A 115 -6.21 1.48 -3.22
N ARG A 116 -6.89 1.82 -2.10
CA ARG A 116 -8.09 2.67 -2.16
C ARG A 116 -7.78 4.11 -2.57
N GLN A 117 -6.65 4.66 -2.12
CA GLN A 117 -6.22 6.00 -2.55
C GLN A 117 -5.96 6.05 -4.06
N ILE A 118 -5.31 5.01 -4.60
CA ILE A 118 -5.06 4.88 -6.04
C ILE A 118 -6.37 4.71 -6.82
N GLU A 119 -7.28 3.86 -6.32
CA GLU A 119 -8.59 3.68 -6.94
C GLU A 119 -9.39 4.98 -7.01
N SER A 120 -9.39 5.77 -5.93
CA SER A 120 -10.02 7.10 -5.89
C SER A 120 -9.39 8.05 -6.90
N ALA A 121 -8.06 8.18 -6.91
CA ALA A 121 -7.35 9.07 -7.84
C ALA A 121 -7.57 8.71 -9.31
N LEU A 122 -7.58 7.42 -9.64
CA LEU A 122 -7.84 6.94 -11.00
C LEU A 122 -9.31 7.06 -11.40
N SER A 123 -10.24 6.99 -10.44
CA SER A 123 -11.68 7.15 -10.71
C SER A 123 -12.09 8.61 -10.90
N GLU A 124 -11.24 9.57 -10.56
CA GLU A 124 -11.44 11.00 -10.83
C GLU A 124 -11.02 11.40 -12.25
N VAL A 125 -10.39 10.50 -13.01
CA VAL A 125 -10.02 10.74 -14.41
C VAL A 125 -11.28 10.80 -15.28
N ASP A 126 -11.35 11.80 -16.16
CA ASP A 126 -12.47 12.03 -17.08
C ASP A 126 -12.74 10.80 -17.97
N GLU A 127 -13.99 10.34 -18.02
CA GLU A 127 -14.44 9.25 -18.88
C GLU A 127 -14.14 9.53 -20.36
N GLY A 128 -14.17 10.80 -20.80
CA GLY A 128 -13.85 11.21 -22.16
C GLY A 128 -12.39 10.94 -22.57
N LEU A 129 -11.45 10.91 -21.61
CA LEU A 129 -10.06 10.49 -21.88
C LEU A 129 -9.98 8.98 -22.15
N VAL A 130 -10.80 8.19 -21.46
CA VAL A 130 -10.89 6.74 -21.64
C VAL A 130 -11.53 6.43 -23.00
N GLU A 131 -12.62 7.10 -23.35
CA GLU A 131 -13.27 6.97 -24.66
C GLU A 131 -12.34 7.34 -25.82
N SER A 132 -11.59 8.43 -25.66
CA SER A 132 -10.57 8.85 -26.63
C SER A 132 -9.48 7.79 -26.80
N GLY A 133 -9.02 7.19 -25.70
CA GLY A 133 -8.07 6.07 -25.71
C GLY A 133 -8.61 4.82 -26.43
N THR A 134 -9.90 4.52 -26.25
CA THR A 134 -10.59 3.43 -26.94
C THR A 134 -10.72 3.70 -28.42
N ALA A 135 -11.06 4.92 -28.83
CA ALA A 135 -11.15 5.32 -30.24
C ALA A 135 -9.79 5.25 -30.97
N MET A 136 -8.68 5.50 -30.26
CA MET A 136 -7.32 5.32 -30.78
C MET A 136 -6.87 3.85 -30.83
N GLY A 137 -7.67 2.90 -30.32
CA GLY A 137 -7.33 1.48 -30.24
C GLY A 137 -6.31 1.13 -29.15
N VAL A 138 -6.02 2.06 -28.22
CA VAL A 138 -5.05 1.88 -27.13
C VAL A 138 -5.70 1.20 -25.92
N VAL A 139 -7.00 1.43 -25.71
CA VAL A 139 -7.79 0.87 -24.60
C VAL A 139 -8.87 -0.04 -25.17
N THR A 140 -9.00 -1.26 -24.66
CA THR A 140 -10.08 -2.18 -25.05
C THR A 140 -11.21 -2.10 -24.05
N ASP A 141 -12.31 -1.45 -24.43
CA ASP A 141 -13.55 -1.45 -23.66
C ASP A 141 -14.46 -2.57 -24.15
N SER A 142 -14.62 -3.61 -23.34
CA SER A 142 -15.53 -4.71 -23.66
C SER A 142 -17.01 -4.32 -23.56
N ASN A 143 -17.38 -3.30 -22.77
CA ASN A 143 -18.77 -2.95 -22.53
C ASN A 143 -19.39 -2.14 -23.69
N HIS A 144 -18.64 -1.25 -24.34
CA HIS A 144 -19.16 -0.47 -25.48
C HIS A 144 -19.27 -1.26 -26.79
N PHE A 145 -18.41 -2.25 -27.02
CA PHE A 145 -18.44 -3.08 -28.24
C PHE A 145 -19.68 -3.98 -28.34
N PHE A 146 -20.21 -4.46 -27.20
CA PHE A 146 -21.39 -5.32 -27.18
C PHE A 146 -22.73 -4.58 -27.29
N ASN A 147 -22.77 -3.26 -27.08
CA ASN A 147 -23.99 -2.46 -27.25
C ASN A 147 -24.18 -1.92 -28.69
N LEU A 148 -23.25 -2.21 -29.60
CA LEU A 148 -23.28 -1.82 -31.01
C LEU A 148 -23.45 -3.01 -31.98
N SER A 149 -23.72 -4.22 -31.48
CA SER A 149 -24.02 -5.44 -32.26
C SER A 149 -25.40 -5.98 -31.96
#